data_AF-A0A6N7ZPM3-F1
#
_entry.id   AF-A0A6N7ZPM3-F1
#
_cell.length_a   1.000
_cell.length_b   1.000
_cell.length_c   1.000
_cell.angle_alpha   90.00
_cell.angle_beta   90.00
_cell.angle_gamma   90.00
#
_symmetry.space_group_name_H-M   'P 1'
#
loop_
_entity.id
_entity.type
_entity.pdbx_description
1 polymer ?
#
loop_
_entity_poly.entity_id
_entity_poly.type
_entity_poly.pdbx_seq_one_letter_code
_entity_poly.pdbx_strand_id
1 'polypeptide(L)'
;DLIKQALSDCGKRPVYFKQHPDCIGLNMRPGYVDLASFPDVTEIPNCVSLADAVDNVKEIYTISSLGGFEALLRGKKVTTFGSPFYAGWGLTNDHVDLDNRENILKLEELFYIAFIKYPKYFNPHNGDQLSIDQVIEIFSKRKL
;
A
#
# COMPACT_ATOMS: atom_id res chain seq x y z
N ASP A 1 -7.34 -0.52 -16.29
CA ASP A 1 -7.18 -1.98 -16.21
C ASP A 1 -7.29 -2.53 -14.80
N LEU A 2 -6.63 -1.96 -13.80
CA LEU A 2 -6.73 -2.38 -12.39
C LEU A 2 -8.18 -2.62 -11.90
N ILE A 3 -9.07 -1.63 -12.04
CA ILE A 3 -10.46 -1.75 -11.57
C ILE A 3 -11.22 -2.87 -12.30
N LYS A 4 -10.97 -3.01 -13.60
CA LYS A 4 -11.60 -4.07 -14.43
C LYS A 4 -11.16 -5.45 -13.97
N GLN A 5 -9.86 -5.63 -13.69
CA GLN A 5 -9.36 -6.90 -13.16
C GLN A 5 -9.94 -7.21 -11.79
N ALA A 6 -9.97 -6.21 -10.89
CA ALA A 6 -10.55 -6.39 -9.57
C ALA A 6 -12.02 -6.84 -9.64
N LEU A 7 -12.83 -6.23 -10.51
CA LEU A 7 -14.21 -6.64 -10.75
C LEU A 7 -14.31 -8.07 -11.30
N SER A 8 -13.44 -8.44 -12.24
CA SER A 8 -13.39 -9.80 -12.82
C SER A 8 -13.09 -10.86 -11.76
N ASP A 9 -12.05 -10.64 -10.94
CA ASP A 9 -11.59 -11.59 -9.91
C ASP A 9 -12.54 -11.64 -8.71
N CYS A 10 -13.19 -10.52 -8.39
CA CYS A 10 -14.15 -10.42 -7.29
C CYS A 10 -15.49 -11.08 -7.62
N GLY A 11 -15.88 -11.09 -8.90
CA GLY A 11 -17.17 -11.60 -9.34
C GLY A 11 -18.31 -10.84 -8.65
N LYS A 12 -19.03 -11.51 -7.73
CA LYS A 12 -20.13 -10.90 -6.96
C LYS A 12 -19.69 -10.23 -5.65
N ARG A 13 -18.41 -10.31 -5.28
CA ARG A 13 -17.90 -9.67 -4.05
C ARG A 13 -17.85 -8.16 -4.24
N PRO A 14 -18.18 -7.36 -3.21
CA PRO A 14 -18.13 -5.91 -3.31
C PRO A 14 -16.70 -5.43 -3.58
N VAL A 15 -16.57 -4.48 -4.50
CA VAL A 15 -15.30 -3.83 -4.83
C VAL A 15 -15.35 -2.39 -4.32
N TYR A 16 -14.31 -2.02 -3.57
CA TYR A 16 -14.17 -0.70 -3.01
C TYR A 16 -12.96 0.02 -3.61
N PHE A 17 -13.09 1.32 -3.86
CA PHE A 17 -12.02 2.15 -4.38
C PHE A 17 -11.67 3.26 -3.40
N LYS A 18 -10.40 3.35 -3.00
CA LYS A 18 -9.88 4.43 -2.14
C LYS A 18 -9.08 5.39 -3.00
N GLN A 19 -9.56 6.62 -3.14
CA GLN A 19 -8.80 7.70 -3.77
C GLN A 19 -7.56 8.05 -2.95
N HIS A 20 -6.51 8.51 -3.62
CA HIS A 20 -5.34 9.06 -2.92
C HIS A 20 -5.72 10.39 -2.26
N PRO A 21 -5.32 10.66 -1.01
CA PRO A 21 -5.66 11.92 -0.32
C PRO A 21 -5.23 13.15 -1.12
N ASP A 22 -4.03 13.14 -1.71
CA ASP A 22 -3.54 14.24 -2.57
C ASP A 22 -4.33 14.46 -3.86
N CYS A 23 -5.16 13.52 -4.30
CA CYS A 23 -6.01 13.70 -5.48
C CYS A 23 -7.31 14.44 -5.15
N ILE A 24 -7.60 14.70 -3.87
CA ILE A 24 -8.85 15.31 -3.41
C ILE A 24 -8.54 16.54 -2.54
N GLY A 25 -9.17 17.67 -2.85
CA GLY A 25 -9.02 18.91 -2.10
C GLY A 25 -8.30 20.03 -2.88
N LEU A 26 -7.71 20.98 -2.16
CA LEU A 26 -7.29 22.28 -2.70
C LEU A 26 -6.07 22.22 -3.65
N ASN A 27 -5.27 21.15 -3.60
CA ASN A 27 -4.12 20.92 -4.49
C ASN A 27 -4.25 19.53 -5.13
N MET A 28 -5.24 19.35 -6.01
CA MET A 28 -5.50 18.08 -6.70
C MET A 28 -4.30 17.66 -7.55
N ARG A 29 -3.53 16.69 -7.04
CA ARG A 29 -2.56 15.98 -7.86
C ARG A 29 -3.29 15.24 -8.97
N PRO A 30 -2.80 15.27 -10.22
CA PRO A 30 -3.32 14.41 -11.29
C PRO A 30 -3.34 12.94 -10.84
N GLY A 31 -4.46 12.26 -11.08
CA GLY A 31 -4.65 10.87 -10.62
C GLY A 31 -6.01 10.57 -9.98
N TYR A 32 -6.90 11.57 -9.85
CA TYR A 32 -8.29 11.31 -9.51
C TYR A 32 -8.93 10.36 -10.51
N VAL A 33 -9.59 9.32 -10.02
CA VAL A 33 -10.29 8.35 -10.86
C VAL A 33 -11.78 8.63 -10.81
N ASP A 34 -12.37 8.98 -11.95
CA ASP A 34 -13.82 9.05 -12.07
C ASP A 34 -14.42 7.64 -12.15
N LEU A 35 -15.25 7.30 -11.17
CA LEU A 35 -15.91 6.01 -11.06
C LEU A 35 -17.25 5.94 -11.80
N ALA A 36 -17.66 6.98 -12.54
CA ALA A 36 -18.89 6.96 -13.34
C ALA A 36 -18.94 5.78 -14.35
N SER A 37 -17.78 5.32 -14.82
CA SER A 37 -17.65 4.15 -15.70
C SER A 37 -17.64 2.79 -14.98
N PHE A 38 -17.72 2.79 -13.65
CA PHE A 38 -17.61 1.60 -12.80
C PHE A 38 -18.74 1.59 -11.74
N PRO A 39 -20.00 1.41 -12.15
CA PRO A 39 -21.15 1.51 -11.25
C PRO A 39 -21.17 0.47 -10.12
N ASP A 40 -20.48 -0.66 -10.30
CA ASP A 40 -20.38 -1.74 -9.31
C ASP A 40 -19.24 -1.51 -8.29
N VAL A 41 -18.57 -0.36 -8.34
CA VAL A 41 -17.47 0.01 -7.44
C VAL A 41 -17.94 1.09 -6.48
N THR A 42 -17.75 0.84 -5.18
CA THR A 42 -18.09 1.82 -4.14
C THR A 42 -16.84 2.61 -3.73
N GLU A 43 -16.90 3.93 -3.80
CA GLU A 43 -15.81 4.76 -3.30
C GLU A 43 -15.78 4.76 -1.76
N ILE A 44 -14.60 4.53 -1.18
CA ILE A 44 -14.37 4.66 0.25
C ILE A 44 -14.16 6.14 0.59
N PRO A 45 -14.93 6.71 1.53
CA PRO A 45 -14.77 8.10 1.93
C PRO A 45 -13.34 8.43 2.37
N ASN A 46 -12.94 9.68 2.15
CA ASN A 46 -11.60 10.14 2.51
C ASN A 46 -11.29 10.11 4.00
N CYS A 47 -12.29 10.31 4.85
CA CYS A 47 -12.14 10.25 6.30
C CYS A 47 -11.80 8.87 6.84
N VAL A 48 -12.00 7.80 6.06
CA VAL A 48 -11.59 6.45 6.43
C VAL A 48 -10.08 6.33 6.21
N SER A 49 -9.36 5.88 7.24
CA SER A 49 -7.92 5.66 7.13
C SER A 49 -7.62 4.49 6.19
N LEU A 50 -6.41 4.49 5.60
CA LEU A 50 -5.99 3.36 4.78
C LEU A 50 -5.88 2.07 5.60
N ALA A 51 -5.39 2.16 6.84
CA ALA A 51 -5.30 1.05 7.78
C ALA A 51 -6.66 0.38 8.00
N ASP A 52 -7.69 1.17 8.32
CA ASP A 52 -9.05 0.65 8.54
C ASP A 52 -9.63 0.02 7.28
N ALA A 53 -9.41 0.65 6.12
CA ALA A 53 -9.85 0.10 4.85
C ALA A 53 -9.19 -1.25 4.55
N VAL A 54 -7.87 -1.36 4.78
CA VAL A 54 -7.10 -2.60 4.56
C VAL A 54 -7.55 -3.71 5.51
N ASP A 55 -7.80 -3.39 6.79
CA ASP A 55 -8.22 -4.39 7.78
C ASP A 55 -9.55 -5.06 7.41
N ASN A 56 -10.45 -4.31 6.77
CA ASN A 56 -11.80 -4.75 6.42
C ASN A 56 -11.93 -5.42 5.04
N VAL A 57 -10.84 -5.59 4.29
CA VAL A 57 -10.85 -6.28 2.98
C VAL A 57 -10.04 -7.57 2.99
N LYS A 58 -10.30 -8.44 2.00
CA LYS A 58 -9.59 -9.72 1.83
C LYS A 58 -8.35 -9.61 0.94
N GLU A 59 -8.40 -8.73 -0.05
CA GLU A 59 -7.34 -8.54 -1.03
C GLU A 59 -7.32 -7.10 -1.53
N ILE A 60 -6.15 -6.68 -2.01
CA ILE A 60 -5.87 -5.32 -2.45
C ILE A 60 -5.32 -5.36 -3.88
N TYR A 61 -5.83 -4.47 -4.71
CA TYR A 61 -5.33 -4.20 -6.05
C TYR A 61 -4.68 -2.81 -6.05
N THR A 62 -3.43 -2.71 -6.49
CA THR A 62 -2.70 -1.44 -6.50
C THR A 62 -1.79 -1.30 -7.72
N ILE A 63 -1.41 -0.08 -8.08
CA ILE A 63 -0.36 0.14 -9.09
C ILE A 63 1.00 0.06 -8.40
N SER A 64 1.30 1.06 -7.56
CA SER A 64 2.58 1.14 -6.85
C SER A 64 2.48 1.86 -5.50
N SER A 65 1.29 1.90 -4.90
CA SER A 65 1.07 2.59 -3.63
C SER A 65 1.79 1.88 -2.48
N LEU A 66 2.30 2.62 -1.50
CA LEU A 66 2.79 2.02 -0.25
C LEU A 66 1.70 1.25 0.50
N GLY A 67 0.42 1.57 0.25
CA GLY A 67 -0.71 0.81 0.79
C GLY A 67 -0.71 -0.67 0.45
N GLY A 68 -0.15 -1.05 -0.71
CA GLY A 68 0.05 -2.47 -1.04
C GLY A 68 1.05 -3.14 -0.11
N PHE A 69 2.15 -2.47 0.26
CA PHE A 69 3.09 -3.00 1.23
C PHE A 69 2.46 -3.10 2.62
N GLU A 70 1.72 -2.08 3.03
CA GLU A 70 0.97 -2.07 4.29
C GLU A 70 -0.03 -3.23 4.41
N ALA A 71 -0.63 -3.62 3.28
CA ALA A 71 -1.53 -4.75 3.18
C ALA A 71 -0.79 -6.09 3.26
N LEU A 72 0.39 -6.22 2.65
CA LEU A 72 1.24 -7.40 2.83
C LEU A 72 1.60 -7.61 4.30
N LEU A 73 1.99 -6.55 5.02
CA LEU A 73 2.30 -6.61 6.45
C LEU A 73 1.11 -7.08 7.31
N ARG A 74 -0.12 -6.91 6.83
CA ARG A 74 -1.36 -7.39 7.46
C ARG A 74 -1.82 -8.77 6.95
N GLY A 75 -0.97 -9.46 6.19
CA GLY A 75 -1.28 -10.79 5.63
C GLY A 75 -2.39 -10.76 4.57
N LYS A 76 -2.65 -9.61 3.93
CA LYS A 76 -3.63 -9.51 2.85
C LYS A 76 -2.99 -9.99 1.54
N LYS A 77 -3.83 -10.53 0.64
CA LYS A 77 -3.41 -10.79 -0.74
C LYS A 77 -3.26 -9.46 -1.47
N VAL A 78 -2.18 -9.29 -2.22
CA VAL A 78 -1.89 -8.05 -2.92
C VAL A 78 -1.56 -8.34 -4.37
N THR A 79 -2.27 -7.66 -5.26
CA THR A 79 -2.07 -7.69 -6.71
C THR A 79 -1.52 -6.34 -7.18
N THR A 80 -0.40 -6.34 -7.90
CA THR A 80 0.25 -5.10 -8.36
C THR A 80 0.25 -4.94 -9.88
N PHE A 81 -0.09 -3.75 -10.35
CA PHE A 81 -0.11 -3.36 -11.78
C PHE A 81 1.06 -2.45 -12.18
N GLY A 82 1.95 -2.16 -11.25
CA GLY A 82 3.20 -1.46 -11.50
C GLY A 82 4.34 -2.20 -10.81
N SER A 83 5.48 -1.52 -10.69
CA SER A 83 6.73 -2.14 -10.20
C SER A 83 7.18 -1.62 -8.83
N PRO A 84 6.31 -1.55 -7.79
CA PRO A 84 6.73 -1.05 -6.49
C PRO A 84 7.83 -1.93 -5.89
N PHE A 85 8.58 -1.40 -4.92
CA PHE A 85 9.75 -2.10 -4.36
C PHE A 85 9.43 -3.49 -3.78
N TYR A 86 8.18 -3.73 -3.39
CA TYR A 86 7.71 -4.96 -2.74
C TYR A 86 7.15 -6.02 -3.70
N ALA A 87 6.99 -5.69 -4.99
CA ALA A 87 6.54 -6.64 -6.01
C ALA A 87 7.68 -7.55 -6.50
N GLY A 88 7.39 -8.68 -7.13
CA GLY A 88 8.38 -9.54 -7.80
C GLY A 88 9.24 -10.40 -6.87
N TRP A 89 8.93 -10.44 -5.58
CA TRP A 89 9.66 -11.25 -4.60
C TRP A 89 8.89 -12.50 -4.16
N GLY A 90 7.84 -12.88 -4.91
CA GLY A 90 6.94 -13.99 -4.56
C GLY A 90 5.90 -13.68 -3.48
N LEU A 91 5.77 -12.40 -3.07
CA LEU A 91 4.82 -11.95 -2.03
C LEU A 91 3.52 -11.37 -2.60
N THR A 92 3.50 -11.07 -3.90
CA THR A 92 2.40 -10.40 -4.62
C THR A 92 2.01 -11.18 -5.87
N ASN A 93 0.81 -10.91 -6.39
CA ASN A 93 0.43 -11.27 -7.74
C ASN A 93 0.77 -10.12 -8.70
N ASP A 94 1.78 -10.30 -9.54
CA ASP A 94 2.35 -9.22 -10.34
C ASP A 94 1.82 -9.25 -11.78
N HIS A 95 1.23 -8.14 -12.24
CA HIS A 95 0.73 -7.98 -13.62
C HIS A 95 1.76 -7.31 -14.55
N VAL A 96 2.98 -7.07 -14.07
CA VAL A 96 4.07 -6.53 -14.86
C VAL A 96 5.29 -7.43 -14.69
N ASP A 97 6.09 -7.52 -15.74
CA ASP A 97 7.37 -8.20 -15.67
C ASP A 97 8.35 -7.36 -14.85
N LEU A 98 9.01 -8.00 -13.89
CA LEU A 98 9.92 -7.37 -12.95
C LEU A 98 11.32 -7.93 -13.13
N ASP A 99 12.01 -7.38 -14.13
CA ASP A 99 13.39 -7.74 -14.44
C ASP A 99 14.29 -7.63 -13.20
N ASN A 100 15.22 -8.57 -13.06
CA ASN A 100 16.22 -8.63 -12.00
C ASN A 100 15.65 -8.86 -10.57
N ARG A 101 14.43 -9.39 -10.44
CA ARG A 101 13.87 -9.87 -9.16
C ARG A 101 13.71 -11.39 -9.19
N GLU A 102 14.84 -12.09 -9.13
CA GLU A 102 14.89 -13.56 -9.27
C GLU A 102 14.76 -14.31 -7.93
N ASN A 103 14.90 -13.59 -6.82
CA ASN A 103 14.85 -14.17 -5.49
C ASN A 103 13.42 -14.19 -4.94
N ILE A 104 13.09 -15.25 -4.20
CA ILE A 104 11.87 -15.28 -3.37
C ILE A 104 12.25 -14.80 -1.98
N LEU A 105 11.53 -13.81 -1.46
CA LEU A 105 11.73 -13.30 -0.10
C LEU A 105 10.57 -13.71 0.79
N LYS A 106 10.87 -13.91 2.07
CA LYS A 106 9.85 -13.87 3.13
C LYS A 106 9.47 -12.43 3.43
N LEU A 107 8.25 -12.25 3.93
CA LEU A 107 7.74 -10.92 4.26
C LEU A 107 8.63 -10.21 5.30
N GLU A 108 9.16 -10.94 6.26
CA GLU A 108 10.05 -10.43 7.31
C GLU A 108 11.40 -9.97 6.74
N GLU A 109 11.91 -10.64 5.70
CA GLU A 109 13.16 -10.25 5.04
C GLU A 109 12.97 -8.94 4.28
N LEU A 110 11.86 -8.80 3.55
CA LEU A 110 11.52 -7.57 2.87
C LEU A 110 11.27 -6.42 3.86
N PHE A 111 10.59 -6.70 4.98
CA PHE A 111 10.42 -5.73 6.07
C PHE A 111 11.77 -5.28 6.63
N TYR A 112 12.66 -6.21 6.97
CA TYR A 112 13.99 -5.91 7.47
C TYR A 112 14.77 -5.01 6.50
N ILE A 113 14.73 -5.32 5.21
CA ILE A 113 15.39 -4.49 4.19
C ILE A 113 14.78 -3.08 4.17
N ALA A 114 13.46 -2.98 4.06
CA ALA A 114 12.77 -1.71 3.84
C ALA A 114 12.71 -0.79 5.08
N PHE A 115 12.69 -1.34 6.29
CA PHE A 115 12.51 -0.59 7.54
C PHE A 115 13.73 -0.58 8.45
N ILE A 116 14.73 -1.43 8.22
CA ILE A 116 15.88 -1.56 9.13
C ILE A 116 17.20 -1.30 8.40
N LYS A 117 17.43 -1.99 7.28
CA LYS A 117 18.72 -1.93 6.57
C LYS A 117 18.85 -0.74 5.63
N TYR A 118 17.81 -0.46 4.84
CA TYR A 118 17.83 0.59 3.81
C TYR A 118 17.70 2.02 4.37
N PRO A 119 16.74 2.33 5.26
CA PRO A 119 16.55 3.70 5.73
C PRO A 119 17.54 4.09 6.84
N LYS A 120 17.72 5.40 7.01
CA LYS A 120 18.34 5.99 8.19
C LYS A 120 17.32 6.89 8.87
N TYR A 121 17.14 6.71 10.16
CA TYR A 121 16.21 7.51 10.95
C TYR A 121 16.95 8.55 11.75
N PHE A 122 16.35 9.73 11.91
CA PHE A 122 16.93 10.84 12.67
C PHE A 122 15.87 11.47 13.55
N ASN A 123 16.26 11.89 14.75
CA ASN A 123 15.41 12.67 15.63
C ASN A 123 15.26 14.09 15.07
N PRO A 124 14.03 14.58 14.80
CA PRO A 124 13.82 15.89 14.19
C PRO A 124 14.20 17.07 15.09
N HIS A 125 14.36 16.85 16.40
CA HIS A 125 14.67 17.92 17.35
C HIS A 125 16.17 18.17 17.53
N ASN A 126 16.99 17.11 17.55
CA ASN A 126 18.42 17.21 17.83
C ASN A 126 19.32 16.63 16.73
N GLY A 127 18.76 15.96 15.72
CA GLY A 127 19.49 15.38 14.58
C GLY A 127 20.19 14.05 14.87
N ASP A 128 20.05 13.48 16.08
CA ASP A 128 20.69 12.21 16.41
C ASP A 128 20.11 11.07 15.56
N GLN A 129 20.98 10.14 15.14
CA GLN A 129 20.54 8.94 14.43
C GLN A 129 19.77 8.02 15.38
N LEU A 130 18.64 7.50 14.90
CA LEU A 130 17.77 6.58 15.63
C LEU A 130 17.76 5.19 14.99
N SER A 131 17.54 4.17 15.82
CA SER A 131 17.08 2.86 15.38
C SER A 131 15.57 2.87 15.10
N ILE A 132 15.08 1.88 14.35
CA ILE A 132 13.65 1.70 14.10
C ILE A 132 12.86 1.52 15.41
N ASP A 133 13.42 0.81 16.40
CA ASP A 133 12.77 0.57 17.69
C ASP A 133 12.53 1.88 18.44
N GLN A 134 13.52 2.78 18.45
CA GLN A 134 13.37 4.11 19.03
C GLN A 134 12.33 4.96 18.29
N VAL A 135 12.27 4.85 16.96
CA VAL A 135 11.24 5.53 16.17
C VAL A 135 9.85 5.01 16.56
N ILE A 136 9.65 3.69 16.60
CA ILE A 136 8.39 3.06 16.99
C ILE A 136 7.99 3.53 18.40
N GLU A 137 8.92 3.57 19.35
CA GLU A 137 8.63 4.02 20.72
C GLU A 137 8.14 5.48 20.76
N ILE A 138 8.80 6.37 20.01
CA ILE A 138 8.42 7.79 19.92
C ILE A 138 6.99 7.93 19.36
N PHE A 139 6.68 7.23 18.27
CA PHE A 139 5.36 7.29 17.64
C PHE A 139 4.28 6.58 18.45
N SER A 140 4.61 5.49 19.16
CA SER A 140 3.65 4.76 20.01
C SER A 140 3.20 5.57 21.23
N LYS A 141 4.06 6.45 21.74
CA LYS A 141 3.74 7.37 22.85
C LYS A 141 2.92 8.58 22.41
N ARG A 142 2.99 8.94 21.12
CA ARG A 142 2.12 9.93 20.50
C ARG A 142 0.82 9.24 20.12
N LYS A 143 -0.16 9.20 21.03
CA LYS A 143 -1.54 8.90 20.63
C LYS A 143 -1.92 9.88 19.51
N LEU A 144 -2.14 9.35 18.30
CA LEU A 144 -2.78 10.08 17.20
C LEU A 144 -4.23 10.39 17.57
#